data_AF-A0A5B9AJF3-F1
#
_entry.id   AF-A0A5B9AJF3-F1
#
_cell.length_a   1.000
_cell.length_b   1.000
_cell.length_c   1.000
_cell.angle_alpha   90.00
_cell.angle_beta   90.00
_cell.angle_gamma   90.00
#
_symmetry.space_group_name_H-M   'P 1'
#
loop_
_entity.id
_entity.type
_entity.pdbx_description
1 polymer ?
#
loop_
_entity_poly.entity_id
_entity_poly.type
_entity_poly.pdbx_seq_one_letter_code
_entity_poly.pdbx_strand_id
1 'polypeptide(L)'
;MWLMHDPAYPENLPGAPLARYTYTEAGELLAVYDRSNTQVRAFTYDAQHPGRMVAHRYAGRPEMRYRYDDAGRVVEQLNPAGLSYRYQYEQDRITVTDSLNRREVLHTEGGAGLRRVVKKNWRTAAPRTVGMTRQEGLRRRRTRRDGGQSTV
;
A
#
# COMPACT_ATOMS: atom_id res chain seq x y z
N MET A 1 -12.25 -8.04 24.92
CA MET A 1 -13.42 -8.86 24.52
C MET A 1 -12.94 -10.19 23.99
N TRP A 2 -13.70 -11.27 24.17
CA TRP A 2 -13.35 -12.61 23.71
C TRP A 2 -14.46 -13.16 22.82
N LEU A 3 -14.09 -13.86 21.74
CA LEU A 3 -15.01 -14.71 21.00
C LEU A 3 -14.87 -16.13 21.55
N MET A 4 -15.91 -16.61 22.22
CA MET A 4 -15.89 -17.92 22.89
C MET A 4 -16.52 -19.03 22.05
N HIS A 5 -17.41 -18.69 21.12
CA HIS A 5 -18.21 -19.63 20.34
C HIS A 5 -18.20 -19.28 18.86
N ASP A 6 -18.17 -20.31 18.01
CA ASP A 6 -18.36 -20.15 16.58
C ASP A 6 -19.86 -20.09 16.27
N PRO A 7 -20.39 -18.98 15.72
CA PRO A 7 -21.81 -18.88 15.37
C PRO A 7 -22.28 -19.92 14.36
N ALA A 8 -21.38 -20.45 13.53
CA ALA A 8 -21.68 -21.48 12.55
C ALA A 8 -21.76 -22.89 13.17
N TYR A 9 -21.17 -23.09 14.35
CA TYR A 9 -21.13 -24.38 15.07
C TYR A 9 -21.38 -24.19 16.57
N PRO A 10 -22.61 -23.82 16.97
CA PRO A 10 -22.92 -23.42 18.35
C PRO A 10 -22.79 -24.56 19.38
N GLU A 11 -22.86 -25.82 18.96
CA GLU A 11 -22.76 -26.98 19.85
C GLU A 11 -21.33 -27.48 20.07
N ASN A 12 -20.37 -27.03 19.25
CA ASN A 12 -18.95 -27.29 19.45
C ASN A 12 -18.35 -26.18 20.31
N LEU A 13 -18.46 -26.32 21.63
CA LEU A 13 -17.83 -25.39 22.56
C LEU A 13 -16.38 -25.86 22.81
N PRO A 14 -15.34 -25.23 22.24
CA PRO A 14 -14.01 -25.42 22.80
C PRO A 14 -14.02 -24.80 24.21
N GLY A 15 -13.45 -25.50 25.18
CA GLY A 15 -13.25 -24.96 26.54
C GLY A 15 -12.31 -23.75 26.63
N ALA A 16 -11.84 -23.23 25.48
CA ALA A 16 -10.90 -22.12 25.38
C ALA A 16 -11.36 -21.08 24.33
N PRO A 17 -11.10 -19.78 24.53
CA PRO A 17 -11.47 -18.71 23.61
C PRO A 17 -10.92 -18.91 22.19
N LEU A 18 -11.71 -18.59 21.17
CA LEU A 18 -11.31 -18.66 19.76
C LEU A 18 -10.42 -17.49 19.36
N ALA A 19 -10.71 -16.30 19.88
CA ALA A 19 -9.95 -15.08 19.63
C ALA A 19 -10.10 -14.07 20.78
N ARG A 20 -9.08 -13.23 20.97
CA ARG A 20 -9.13 -12.07 21.88
C ARG A 20 -9.00 -10.78 21.10
N TYR A 21 -9.75 -9.78 21.54
CA TYR A 21 -9.69 -8.42 21.03
C TYR A 21 -9.33 -7.46 22.16
N THR A 22 -8.38 -6.57 21.90
CA THR A 22 -8.05 -5.44 22.77
C THR A 22 -8.43 -4.14 22.09
N TYR A 23 -8.72 -3.12 22.89
CA TYR A 23 -9.23 -1.84 22.40
C TYR A 23 -8.52 -0.68 23.09
N THR A 24 -8.49 0.48 22.43
CA THR A 24 -8.14 1.75 23.09
C THR A 24 -9.22 2.12 24.11
N GLU A 25 -8.94 3.10 24.97
CA GLU A 25 -9.95 3.67 25.87
C GLU A 25 -11.13 4.27 25.11
N ALA A 26 -10.90 4.75 23.88
CA ALA A 26 -11.93 5.27 22.98
C ALA A 26 -12.74 4.15 22.27
N GLY A 27 -12.45 2.87 22.53
CA GLY A 27 -13.15 1.73 21.95
C GLY A 27 -12.67 1.32 20.56
N GLU A 28 -11.52 1.81 20.10
CA GLU A 28 -10.95 1.44 18.80
C GLU A 28 -10.17 0.12 18.90
N LEU A 29 -10.29 -0.76 17.91
CA LEU A 29 -9.66 -2.09 17.95
C LEU A 29 -8.13 -2.00 17.87
N LEU A 30 -7.39 -2.34 18.92
CA LEU A 30 -5.93 -2.28 18.95
C LEU A 30 -5.26 -3.53 18.37
N ALA A 31 -5.69 -4.71 18.81
CA ALA A 31 -5.07 -5.96 18.42
C ALA A 31 -6.05 -7.13 18.44
N VAL A 32 -5.76 -8.10 17.58
CA VAL A 32 -6.43 -9.41 17.54
C VAL A 32 -5.41 -10.46 17.91
N TYR A 33 -5.77 -11.34 18.83
CA TYR A 33 -5.01 -12.51 19.21
C TYR A 33 -5.77 -13.78 18.83
N ASP A 34 -5.06 -14.78 18.35
CA ASP A 34 -5.63 -16.11 18.13
C ASP A 34 -5.86 -16.87 19.45
N ARG A 35 -6.40 -18.09 19.33
CA ARG A 35 -6.66 -18.99 20.46
C ARG A 35 -5.42 -19.34 21.30
N SER A 36 -4.23 -19.24 20.72
CA SER A 36 -2.94 -19.50 21.40
C SER A 36 -2.40 -18.23 22.05
N ASN A 37 -3.21 -17.16 22.10
CA ASN A 37 -2.85 -15.83 22.60
C ASN A 37 -1.68 -15.19 21.83
N THR A 38 -1.45 -15.60 20.58
CA THR A 38 -0.48 -14.95 19.68
C THR A 38 -1.14 -13.78 18.98
N GLN A 39 -0.51 -12.62 18.98
CA GLN A 39 -1.02 -11.45 18.27
C GLN A 39 -0.94 -11.70 16.76
N VAL A 40 -2.09 -11.74 16.08
CA VAL A 40 -2.18 -12.00 14.64
C VAL A 40 -2.40 -10.72 13.82
N ARG A 41 -2.93 -9.67 14.45
CA ARG A 41 -3.17 -8.37 13.80
C ARG A 41 -3.02 -7.21 14.78
N ALA A 42 -2.54 -6.07 14.29
CA ALA A 42 -2.47 -4.81 15.03
C ALA A 42 -2.98 -3.65 14.17
N PHE A 43 -3.53 -2.64 14.83
CA PHE A 43 -4.06 -1.44 14.20
C PHE A 43 -3.57 -0.19 14.95
N THR A 44 -3.41 0.89 14.21
CA THR A 44 -2.97 2.18 14.73
C THR A 44 -3.95 3.24 14.25
N TYR A 45 -4.35 4.14 15.13
CA TYR A 45 -5.33 5.19 14.87
C TYR A 45 -4.70 6.58 15.01
N ASP A 46 -5.31 7.54 14.33
CA ASP A 46 -4.98 8.95 14.44
C ASP A 46 -5.53 9.49 15.78
N ALA A 47 -4.63 9.92 16.66
CA ALA A 47 -5.01 10.47 17.96
C ALA A 47 -5.85 11.76 17.86
N GLN A 48 -5.77 12.49 16.75
CA GLN A 48 -6.52 13.73 16.54
C GLN A 48 -7.89 13.49 15.87
N HIS A 49 -8.08 12.31 15.28
CA HIS A 49 -9.30 11.98 14.54
C HIS A 49 -9.82 10.59 14.97
N PRO A 50 -10.63 10.52 16.05
CA PRO A 50 -11.18 9.25 16.54
C PRO A 50 -11.83 8.42 15.42
N GLY A 51 -11.50 7.13 15.39
CA GLY A 51 -11.96 6.17 14.39
C GLY A 51 -11.15 6.16 13.08
N ARG A 52 -10.19 7.09 12.88
CA ARG A 52 -9.36 7.13 11.68
C ARG A 52 -8.14 6.22 11.81
N MET A 53 -8.23 5.01 11.27
CA MET A 53 -7.12 4.05 11.24
C MET A 53 -5.99 4.51 10.29
N VAL A 54 -4.80 4.80 10.81
CA VAL A 54 -3.63 5.23 10.02
C VAL A 54 -2.70 4.09 9.65
N ALA A 55 -2.79 2.94 10.32
CA ALA A 55 -2.00 1.78 9.97
C ALA A 55 -2.63 0.46 10.40
N HIS A 56 -2.24 -0.61 9.73
CA HIS A 56 -2.47 -1.96 10.23
C HIS A 56 -1.34 -2.90 9.82
N ARG A 57 -1.15 -3.99 10.58
CA ARG A 57 -0.18 -5.05 10.25
C ARG A 57 -0.69 -6.42 10.64
N TYR A 58 -0.28 -7.42 9.87
CA TYR A 58 -0.37 -8.83 10.25
C TYR A 58 0.92 -9.27 10.93
N ALA A 59 0.84 -10.31 11.76
CA ALA A 59 2.01 -10.90 12.37
C ALA A 59 3.08 -11.27 11.32
N GLY A 60 4.33 -10.89 11.57
CA GLY A 60 5.45 -11.18 10.66
C GLY A 60 5.36 -10.50 9.29
N ARG A 61 4.51 -9.48 9.12
CA ARG A 61 4.39 -8.69 7.89
C ARG A 61 4.70 -7.22 8.15
N PRO A 62 5.27 -6.50 7.17
CA PRO A 62 5.41 -5.06 7.25
C PRO A 62 4.06 -4.36 7.45
N GLU A 63 4.10 -3.20 8.10
CA GLU A 63 2.92 -2.38 8.37
C GLU A 63 2.44 -1.62 7.13
N MET A 64 1.14 -1.74 6.83
CA MET A 64 0.47 -0.95 5.82
C MET A 64 -0.01 0.37 6.44
N ARG A 65 0.18 1.49 5.75
CA ARG A 65 -0.18 2.83 6.25
C ARG A 65 -1.14 3.56 5.33
N TYR A 66 -1.94 4.44 5.92
CA TYR A 66 -2.94 5.22 5.21
C TYR A 66 -2.70 6.72 5.44
N ARG A 67 -2.85 7.51 4.38
CA ARG A 67 -2.91 8.97 4.47
C ARG A 67 -4.26 9.45 4.00
N TYR A 68 -4.72 10.53 4.60
CA TYR A 68 -6.06 11.08 4.41
C TYR A 68 -5.98 12.52 3.89
N ASP A 69 -6.97 12.93 3.11
CA ASP A 69 -7.22 14.34 2.85
C ASP A 69 -8.04 14.97 4.00
N ASP A 70 -8.26 16.29 3.90
CA ASP A 70 -9.02 17.06 4.91
C ASP A 70 -10.48 16.62 5.00
N ALA A 71 -11.03 16.04 3.92
CA ALA A 71 -12.36 15.46 3.90
C ALA A 71 -12.42 14.05 4.52
N GLY A 72 -11.29 13.52 5.02
CA GLY A 72 -11.20 12.22 5.66
C GLY A 72 -11.22 11.03 4.69
N ARG A 73 -10.90 11.25 3.41
CA ARG A 73 -10.80 10.19 2.40
C ARG A 73 -9.36 9.73 2.28
N VAL A 74 -9.14 8.43 2.08
CA VAL A 74 -7.79 7.86 1.90
C VAL A 74 -7.20 8.33 0.57
N VAL A 75 -6.11 9.08 0.59
CA VAL A 75 -5.39 9.53 -0.61
C VAL A 75 -4.17 8.68 -0.92
N GLU A 76 -3.65 7.95 0.06
CA GLU A 76 -2.56 7.02 -0.14
C GLU A 76 -2.68 5.80 0.77
N GLN A 77 -2.42 4.63 0.19
CA GLN A 77 -2.12 3.40 0.91
C GLN A 77 -0.67 3.03 0.63
N LEU A 78 0.18 3.15 1.64
CA LEU A 78 1.56 2.70 1.58
C LEU A 78 1.63 1.22 1.94
N ASN A 79 2.10 0.41 1.00
CA ASN A 79 2.37 -1.01 1.21
C ASN A 79 3.88 -1.27 1.06
N PRO A 80 4.59 -1.65 2.13
CA PRO A 80 6.03 -1.87 2.09
C PRO A 80 6.46 -3.00 1.15
N ALA A 81 5.55 -3.89 0.74
CA ALA A 81 5.81 -4.91 -0.28
C ALA A 81 5.84 -4.37 -1.72
N GLY A 82 5.82 -3.04 -1.91
CA GLY A 82 5.96 -2.40 -3.21
C GLY A 82 4.66 -2.19 -3.99
N LEU A 83 3.49 -2.46 -3.38
CA LEU A 83 2.17 -2.34 -4.00
C LEU A 83 1.38 -1.18 -3.37
N SER A 84 1.95 0.02 -3.39
CA SER A 84 1.30 1.22 -2.85
C SER A 84 0.32 1.80 -3.86
N TYR A 85 -0.75 2.43 -3.36
CA TYR A 85 -1.80 3.03 -4.16
C TYR A 85 -1.99 4.49 -3.80
N ARG A 86 -2.24 5.33 -4.80
CA ARG A 86 -2.69 6.71 -4.64
C ARG A 86 -4.09 6.88 -5.22
N TYR A 87 -4.91 7.66 -4.55
CA TYR A 87 -6.30 7.90 -4.91
C TYR A 87 -6.51 9.38 -5.18
N GLN A 88 -7.12 9.69 -6.33
CA GLN A 88 -7.55 11.03 -6.67
C GLN A 88 -9.06 11.00 -6.83
N TYR A 89 -9.74 11.89 -6.09
CA TYR A 89 -11.20 11.96 -6.06
C TYR A 89 -11.68 13.18 -6.83
N GLU A 90 -12.53 12.95 -7.81
CA GLU A 90 -13.27 13.97 -8.54
C GLU A 90 -14.77 13.84 -8.22
N GLN A 91 -15.62 14.66 -8.85
CA GLN A 91 -17.06 14.65 -8.58
C GLN A 91 -17.71 13.33 -8.99
N ASP A 92 -17.39 12.81 -10.17
CA ASP A 92 -18.02 11.65 -10.81
C ASP A 92 -17.08 10.43 -10.96
N ARG A 93 -15.84 10.53 -10.44
CA ARG A 93 -14.85 9.46 -10.60
C ARG A 93 -13.79 9.43 -9.50
N ILE A 94 -13.09 8.30 -9.44
CA ILE A 94 -11.90 8.07 -8.62
C ILE A 94 -10.81 7.52 -9.54
N THR A 95 -9.64 8.16 -9.56
CA THR A 95 -8.46 7.65 -10.26
C THR A 95 -7.54 6.97 -9.25
N VAL A 96 -7.29 5.68 -9.43
CA VAL A 96 -6.35 4.88 -8.65
C VAL A 96 -5.06 4.73 -9.43
N THR A 97 -3.93 5.09 -8.82
CA THR A 97 -2.60 4.92 -9.40
C THR A 97 -1.78 3.99 -8.53
N ASP A 98 -1.29 2.89 -9.10
CA ASP A 98 -0.40 1.97 -8.37
C ASP A 98 1.06 2.44 -8.40
N SER A 99 1.94 1.69 -7.73
CA SER A 99 3.37 1.95 -7.66
C SER A 99 4.10 1.89 -9.01
N LEU A 100 3.53 1.21 -10.00
CA LEU A 100 4.04 1.14 -11.37
C LEU A 100 3.48 2.27 -12.25
N ASN A 101 2.74 3.21 -11.66
CA ASN A 101 2.03 4.30 -12.34
C ASN A 101 0.95 3.83 -13.31
N ARG A 102 0.46 2.59 -13.20
CA ARG A 102 -0.73 2.16 -13.94
C ARG A 102 -1.95 2.85 -13.34
N ARG A 103 -2.86 3.31 -14.20
CA ARG A 103 -4.03 4.06 -13.78
C ARG A 103 -5.31 3.28 -14.04
N GLU A 104 -6.14 3.20 -13.02
CA GLU A 104 -7.50 2.71 -13.10
C GLU A 104 -8.45 3.86 -12.80
N VAL A 105 -9.47 4.05 -13.64
CA VAL A 105 -10.51 5.07 -13.42
C VAL A 105 -11.82 4.36 -13.10
N LEU A 106 -12.33 4.65 -11.91
CA LEU A 106 -13.61 4.20 -11.40
C LEU A 106 -14.62 5.33 -11.56
N HIS A 107 -15.61 5.17 -12.44
CA HIS A 107 -16.72 6.12 -12.49
C HIS A 107 -17.67 5.82 -11.34
N THR A 108 -18.10 6.86 -10.64
CA THR A 108 -18.92 6.76 -9.43
C THR A 108 -20.20 7.56 -9.56
N GLU A 109 -21.31 6.94 -9.17
CA GLU A 109 -22.59 7.62 -8.96
C GLU A 109 -22.93 7.65 -7.46
N GLY A 110 -23.70 8.66 -7.07
CA GLY A 110 -24.12 8.87 -5.67
C GLY A 110 -23.35 10.00 -4.97
N GLY A 111 -23.92 10.48 -3.86
CA GLY A 111 -23.40 11.57 -3.03
C GLY A 111 -23.39 11.19 -1.55
N ALA A 112 -22.91 12.10 -0.70
CA ALA A 112 -22.92 11.95 0.77
C ALA A 112 -22.20 10.69 1.32
N GLY A 113 -21.13 10.24 0.66
CA GLY A 113 -20.27 9.14 1.15
C GLY A 113 -20.62 7.75 0.64
N LEU A 114 -21.77 7.59 -0.03
CA LEU A 114 -22.15 6.36 -0.72
C LEU A 114 -21.88 6.55 -2.22
N ARG A 115 -20.72 6.08 -2.68
CA ARG A 115 -20.36 6.07 -4.10
C ARG A 115 -20.30 4.64 -4.61
N ARG A 116 -21.08 4.33 -5.64
CA ARG A 116 -21.06 3.03 -6.32
C ARG A 116 -20.19 3.13 -7.57
N VAL A 117 -19.30 2.16 -7.77
CA VAL A 117 -18.56 2.01 -9.04
C VAL A 117 -19.54 1.57 -10.12
N VAL A 118 -19.70 2.37 -11.17
CA VAL A 118 -20.60 2.07 -12.30
C VAL A 118 -19.86 1.68 -13.58
N LYS A 119 -18.57 2.06 -13.69
CA LYS A 119 -17.72 1.67 -14.81
C LYS A 119 -16.25 1.66 -14.39
N LYS A 120 -15.49 0.68 -14.87
CA LYS A 120 -14.04 0.52 -14.65
C LYS A 120 -13.30 0.61 -15.98
N ASN A 121 -12.40 1.57 -16.11
CA ASN A 121 -11.54 1.74 -17.29
C ASN A 121 -10.07 1.60 -16.90
N TRP A 122 -9.30 0.93 -17.75
CA TRP A 122 -7.85 0.79 -17.59
C TRP A 122 -7.12 1.81 -18.48
N ARG A 123 -6.07 2.43 -17.94
CA ARG A 123 -5.09 3.20 -18.70
C ARG A 123 -3.69 2.71 -18.35
N THR A 124 -3.05 2.05 -19.29
CA THR A 124 -1.63 1.69 -19.17
C THR A 124 -0.81 2.97 -19.35
N ALA A 125 0.03 3.33 -18.39
CA ALA A 125 1.05 4.35 -18.63
C ALA A 125 2.03 3.81 -19.68
N ALA A 126 2.41 4.64 -20.65
CA ALA A 126 3.44 4.28 -21.62
C ALA A 126 4.73 3.85 -20.89
N PRO A 127 5.47 2.84 -21.39
CA PRO A 127 6.73 2.43 -20.79
C PRO A 127 7.65 3.64 -20.69
N ARG A 128 8.28 3.83 -19.53
CA ARG A 128 9.29 4.89 -19.35
C ARG A 128 10.40 4.65 -20.37
N THR A 129 10.51 5.52 -21.37
CA THR A 129 11.74 5.61 -22.16
C THR A 129 12.85 6.05 -21.22
N VAL A 130 13.69 5.12 -20.79
CA VAL A 130 14.97 5.47 -20.18
C VAL A 130 15.80 6.10 -21.28
N GLY A 131 15.86 7.42 -21.31
CA GLY A 131 16.81 8.15 -22.13
C GLY A 131 18.21 7.78 -21.67
N MET A 132 18.92 6.94 -22.45
CA MET A 132 20.36 6.80 -22.30
C MET A 132 20.99 8.12 -22.73
N THR A 133 21.34 8.96 -21.75
CA THR A 133 22.12 10.16 -21.99
C THR A 133 23.54 9.73 -22.38
N ARG A 134 23.83 9.79 -23.69
CA ARG A 134 25.19 9.67 -24.21
C ARG A 134 25.96 10.95 -23.85
N GLN A 135 26.71 10.93 -22.75
CA GLN A 135 27.74 11.94 -22.51
C GLN A 135 28.99 11.57 -23.31
N GLU A 136 29.23 12.30 -24.40
CA GLU A 136 30.57 12.44 -24.97
C GLU A 136 31.30 13.59 -24.27
N GLY A 137 32.58 13.40 -23.92
CA GLY A 137 33.34 14.40 -23.18
C GLY A 137 34.82 14.07 -22.90
N LEU A 138 35.56 13.74 -23.95
CA LEU A 138 37.02 13.91 -24.19
C LEU A 138 37.96 14.40 -23.04
N ARG A 139 39.07 13.67 -22.79
CA ARG A 139 40.49 14.16 -22.76
C ARG A 139 41.47 13.02 -22.40
N ARG A 140 42.26 12.51 -23.35
CA ARG A 140 43.66 12.85 -23.75
C ARG A 140 44.79 12.33 -22.83
N ARG A 141 45.65 11.44 -23.36
CA ARG A 141 47.10 11.63 -23.68
C ARG A 141 47.72 10.26 -24.05
N ARG A 142 48.08 10.03 -25.32
CA ARG A 142 49.45 10.04 -25.89
C ARG A 142 50.50 9.26 -25.09
N THR A 143 50.98 8.16 -25.69
CA THR A 143 52.41 7.86 -25.79
C THR A 143 52.69 7.23 -27.15
N ARG A 144 53.65 7.84 -27.84
CA ARG A 144 54.19 7.50 -29.15
C ARG A 144 55.39 6.59 -28.89
N ARG A 145 55.57 5.50 -29.63
CA ARG A 145 56.90 4.91 -29.84
C ARG A 145 57.03 4.50 -31.30
N ASP A 146 57.96 5.18 -31.95
CA ASP A 146 58.43 5.00 -33.31
C ASP A 146 59.52 3.91 -33.35
N GLY A 147 59.74 3.34 -34.53
CA GLY A 147 60.91 2.53 -34.90
C GLY A 147 60.55 1.07 -35.15
N GLY A 148 60.82 0.47 -36.31
CA GLY A 148 61.57 0.90 -37.47
C GLY A 148 61.48 -0.18 -38.55
N GLN A 149 61.97 0.18 -39.74
CA GLN A 149 61.95 -0.58 -40.99
C GLN A 149 62.57 -1.98 -40.91
N SER A 150 62.02 -2.88 -41.73
CA SER A 150 62.65 -4.14 -42.14
C SER A 150 63.81 -3.89 -43.10
N THR A 151 64.89 -4.66 -42.92
CA THR A 151 65.87 -4.99 -43.97
C THR A 151 65.82 -6.50 -44.17
N VAL A 152 65.83 -6.90 -45.46
CA VAL A 152 66.05 -8.20 -46.12
C VAL A 152 66.17 -9.45 -45.24
#